data_AF-A0A9X4MU98-F1
#
_entry.id   AF-A0A9X4MU98-F1
#
_cell.length_a   1.000
_cell.length_b   1.000
_cell.length_c   1.000
_cell.angle_alpha   90.00
_cell.angle_beta   90.00
_cell.angle_gamma   90.00
#
_symmetry.space_group_name_H-M   'P 1'
#
loop_
_entity.id
_entity.type
_entity.pdbx_description
1 polymer ?
#
loop_
_entity_poly.entity_id
_entity_poly.type
_entity_poly.pdbx_seq_one_letter_code
_entity_poly.pdbx_strand_id
1 'polypeptide(L)' 'MRSEKEMMDLVLSLAEQDERIRIVTLEGSRANINIPKDEFQDYDITYFVSDIEPFISNDDWLNQFGNIIMMQKPED' A
#
# COMPACT_ATOMS: atom_id res chain seq x y z
N MET A 1 7.16 -11.96 -10.81
CA MET A 1 6.07 -11.40 -9.98
C MET A 1 6.57 -11.42 -8.55
N ARG A 2 6.39 -10.33 -7.78
CA ARG A 2 6.80 -10.34 -6.36
C ARG A 2 5.92 -11.31 -5.58
N SER A 3 6.50 -12.00 -4.61
CA SER A 3 5.82 -12.85 -3.65
C SER A 3 4.99 -12.02 -2.65
N GLU A 4 4.08 -12.66 -1.92
CA GLU A 4 3.31 -12.02 -0.84
C GLU A 4 4.23 -11.39 0.20
N LYS A 5 5.32 -12.09 0.55
CA LYS A 5 6.33 -11.56 1.47
C LYS A 5 6.98 -10.29 0.92
N GLU A 6 7.45 -10.30 -0.34
CA GLU A 6 8.09 -9.14 -0.94
C GLU A 6 7.14 -7.93 -1.03
N MET A 7 5.86 -8.16 -1.32
CA MET A 7 4.86 -7.08 -1.33
C MET A 7 4.61 -6.52 0.06
N MET A 8 4.43 -7.38 1.08
CA MET A 8 4.22 -6.92 2.45
C MET A 8 5.46 -6.24 3.04
N ASP A 9 6.66 -6.71 2.71
CA ASP A 9 7.91 -6.05 3.12
C ASP A 9 7.99 -4.62 2.56
N LEU A 10 7.54 -4.37 1.32
CA LEU A 10 7.49 -3.02 0.75
C LEU A 10 6.50 -2.11 1.47
N VAL A 11 5.29 -2.63 1.74
CA VAL A 11 4.23 -1.91 2.47
C VAL A 11 4.71 -1.51 3.87
N LEU A 12 5.28 -2.45 4.60
CA LEU A 12 5.79 -2.21 5.95
C LEU A 12 7.00 -1.28 5.94
N SER A 13 7.92 -1.45 4.98
CA SER A 13 9.11 -0.60 4.85
C SER A 13 8.74 0.87 4.64
N LEU A 14 7.72 1.16 3.85
CA LEU A 14 7.24 2.53 3.66
C LEU A 14 6.74 3.13 4.99
N ALA A 15 5.89 2.38 5.70
CA ALA A 15 5.35 2.81 6.99
C ALA A 15 6.42 3.01 8.07
N GLU A 16 7.46 2.16 8.09
CA GLU A 16 8.55 2.24 9.07
C GLU A 16 9.53 3.39 8.78
N GLN A 17 9.72 3.75 7.51
CA GLN A 17 10.70 4.77 7.09
C GLN A 17 10.14 6.18 7.16
N ASP A 18 8.82 6.35 7.09
CA ASP A 18 8.17 7.65 7.10
C ASP A 18 7.43 7.89 8.43
N GLU A 19 8.01 8.74 9.30
CA GLU A 19 7.46 9.05 10.63
C GLU A 19 6.05 9.66 10.60
N ARG A 20 5.62 10.19 9.44
CA ARG A 20 4.28 10.73 9.22
C ARG A 20 3.25 9.62 9.16
N ILE A 21 3.63 8.41 8.72
CA ILE A 21 2.75 7.24 8.75
C ILE A 21 2.67 6.72 10.19
N ARG A 22 1.47 6.74 10.77
CA ARG A 22 1.22 6.38 12.17
C ARG A 22 0.64 4.98 12.30
N ILE A 23 -0.13 4.55 11.30
CA ILE A 23 -0.76 3.23 11.23
C ILE A 23 -0.78 2.80 9.77
N VAL A 24 -0.55 1.51 9.53
CA VAL A 24 -0.83 0.84 8.26
C VAL A 24 -1.81 -0.30 8.52
N THR A 25 -2.85 -0.42 7.70
CA THR A 25 -3.81 -1.53 7.76
C THR A 25 -3.80 -2.30 6.44
N LEU A 26 -3.92 -3.62 6.55
CA LEU A 26 -4.28 -4.50 5.45
C LEU A 26 -5.78 -4.77 5.57
N GLU A 27 -6.50 -4.50 4.49
CA GLU A 27 -7.95 -4.62 4.43
C GLU A 27 -8.36 -5.64 3.36
N GLY A 28 -9.65 -5.66 3.04
CA GLY A 28 -10.20 -6.44 1.95
C GLY A 28 -10.00 -7.95 2.07
N SER A 29 -9.79 -8.58 0.91
CA SER A 29 -9.86 -10.04 0.78
C SER A 29 -8.72 -10.74 1.55
N ARG A 30 -7.51 -10.18 1.53
CA ARG A 30 -6.33 -10.73 2.23
C ARG A 30 -6.41 -10.65 3.75
N ALA A 31 -7.24 -9.74 4.29
CA ALA A 31 -7.48 -9.63 5.73
C ALA A 31 -8.54 -10.62 6.25
N ASN A 32 -9.33 -11.23 5.37
CA ASN A 32 -10.42 -12.12 5.76
C ASN A 32 -10.00 -13.59 5.79
N ILE A 33 -9.86 -14.15 7.00
CA ILE A 33 -9.46 -15.56 7.18
C ILE A 33 -10.50 -16.58 6.68
N ASN A 34 -11.74 -16.14 6.39
CA ASN A 34 -12.84 -17.03 6.01
C ASN A 34 -12.99 -17.22 4.51
N ILE A 35 -12.20 -16.54 3.68
CA ILE A 35 -12.25 -16.69 2.22
C ILE A 35 -11.04 -17.48 1.72
N PRO A 36 -11.20 -18.33 0.69
CA PRO A 36 -10.07 -19.01 0.07
C PRO A 36 -9.09 -18.01 -0.52
N LYS A 37 -7.79 -18.25 -0.33
CA LYS A 37 -6.76 -17.47 -1.01
C LYS A 37 -6.68 -17.86 -2.49
N ASP A 38 -6.48 -16.88 -3.36
CA ASP A 38 -6.29 -17.09 -4.79
C ASP A 38 -5.24 -16.13 -5.38
N GLU A 39 -4.88 -16.37 -6.65
CA GLU A 39 -3.86 -15.59 -7.37
C GLU A 39 -4.35 -14.22 -7.85
N PHE A 40 -5.65 -13.95 -7.78
CA PHE A 40 -6.28 -12.70 -8.19
C PHE A 40 -6.54 -11.74 -7.03
N GLN A 41 -6.32 -12.15 -5.78
CA GLN A 41 -6.41 -11.26 -4.64
C GLN A 41 -5.37 -10.13 -4.73
N ASP A 42 -5.85 -8.90 -4.74
CA ASP A 42 -5.08 -7.67 -4.67
C ASP A 42 -4.74 -7.28 -3.22
N TYR A 43 -4.12 -6.10 -3.06
CA TYR A 43 -3.71 -5.56 -1.76
C TYR A 43 -4.46 -4.27 -1.49
N ASP A 44 -5.41 -4.32 -0.55
CA ASP A 44 -6.08 -3.15 -0.01
C ASP A 44 -5.26 -2.63 1.19
N ILE A 45 -4.54 -1.51 0.99
CA ILE A 45 -3.67 -0.91 2.01
C ILE A 45 -4.15 0.51 2.33
N THR A 46 -4.33 0.80 3.61
CA THR A 46 -4.60 2.16 4.11
C THR A 46 -3.46 2.62 5.01
N TYR A 47 -2.88 3.79 4.70
CA TYR A 47 -1.95 4.49 5.58
C TYR A 47 -2.66 5.64 6.30
N PHE A 48 -2.59 5.64 7.64
CA PHE A 48 -3.03 6.77 8.44
C PHE A 48 -1.85 7.68 8.70
N VAL A 49 -1.91 8.89 8.18
CA VAL A 49 -0.80 9.85 8.23
C VAL A 49 -1.12 11.04 9.14
N SER A 50 -0.09 11.63 9.75
CA SER A 50 -0.24 12.86 10.55
C SER A 50 -0.43 14.12 9.70
N ASP A 51 0.03 14.09 8.44
CA ASP A 51 -0.10 15.15 7.45
C ASP A 51 -0.27 14.52 6.06
N ILE A 52 -1.35 14.87 5.37
CA ILE A 52 -1.73 14.28 4.07
C ILE A 52 -1.12 15.05 2.88
N GLU A 53 -0.81 16.34 3.05
CA GLU A 53 -0.37 17.23 1.96
C GLU A 53 0.84 16.69 1.17
N PRO A 54 1.88 16.11 1.82
CA PRO A 54 3.02 15.58 1.08
C PRO A 54 2.71 14.36 0.20
N PHE A 55 1.65 13.61 0.52
CA PHE A 55 1.29 12.38 -0.18
C PHE A 55 0.37 12.62 -1.39
N ILE A 56 -0.38 13.72 -1.37
CA ILE A 56 -1.27 14.14 -2.48
C ILE A 56 -0.57 15.08 -3.46
N SER A 57 0.41 15.87 -2.99
CA SER A 57 1.11 16.85 -3.83
C SER A 57 2.23 16.25 -4.68
N ASN A 58 2.75 15.08 -4.31
CA ASN A 58 3.79 14.39 -5.04
C ASN A 58 3.61 12.86 -4.91
N ASP A 59 3.62 12.16 -6.05
CA ASP A 59 3.47 10.71 -6.15
C ASP A 59 4.81 9.96 -5.98
N ASP A 60 5.94 10.65 -5.79
CA ASP A 60 7.29 10.05 -5.73
C ASP A 60 7.45 8.97 -4.64
N TRP A 61 6.66 9.04 -3.57
CA TRP A 61 6.67 8.03 -2.51
C TRP A 61 6.21 6.66 -3.02
N LEU A 62 5.42 6.61 -4.10
CA LEU A 62 4.99 5.37 -4.75
C LEU A 62 6.12 4.66 -5.50
N ASN A 63 7.23 5.34 -5.79
CA ASN A 63 8.35 4.75 -6.54
C ASN A 63 8.95 3.51 -5.84
N GLN A 64 8.80 3.38 -4.52
CA GLN A 64 9.24 2.19 -3.77
C GLN A 64 8.53 0.91 -4.23
N PHE A 65 7.30 1.03 -4.76
CA PHE A 65 6.55 -0.11 -5.32
C PHE A 65 7.02 -0.50 -6.72
N GLY A 66 8.01 0.19 -7.29
CA GLY A 66 8.61 -0.12 -8.60
C GLY A 66 7.82 0.45 -9.77
N ASN A 67 7.96 -0.16 -10.95
CA ASN A 67 7.36 0.38 -12.17
C ASN A 67 5.83 0.24 -12.17
N ILE A 68 5.13 1.37 -12.15
CA ILE A 68 3.67 1.44 -12.20
C ILE A 68 3.23 1.48 -13.66
N ILE A 69 2.47 0.48 -14.10
CA ILE A 69 1.97 0.40 -15.48
C ILE A 69 0.80 1.36 -15.70
N MET A 70 -0.05 1.52 -14.69
CA MET A 70 -1.23 2.38 -14.69
C MET A 70 -1.51 2.86 -13.26
N MET A 71 -1.96 4.12 -13.13
CA MET A 71 -2.36 4.73 -11.87
C MET A 71 -3.65 5.51 -12.06
N GLN A 72 -4.54 5.43 -11.08
CA GLN A 72 -5.77 6.23 -11.01
C GLN A 72 -5.87 6.85 -9.62
N LYS A 73 -6.20 8.14 -9.57
CA LYS A 73 -6.44 8.89 -8.34
C LYS A 73 -7.89 9.41 -8.40
N PRO A 74 -8.86 8.71 -7.79
CA PRO A 74 -10.28 9.01 -7.99
C PRO A 74 -10.73 10.39 -7.50
N GLU A 75 -10.01 10.94 -6.52
CA GLU A 75 -10.34 12.22 -5.87
C GLU A 75 -9.54 13.41 -6.44
N ASP A 76 -8.70 13.18 -7.47
CA ASP A 76 -7.91 14.19 -8.18
C ASP A 76 -8.58 14.66 -9.49
#